data_AF-A0A496QNM4-F1
#
_entry.id   AF-A0A496QNM4-F1
#
_cell.length_a   1.000
_cell.length_b   1.000
_cell.length_c   1.000
_cell.angle_alpha   90.00
_cell.angle_beta   90.00
_cell.angle_gamma   90.00
#
_symmetry.space_group_name_H-M   'P 1'
#
loop_
_entity.id
_entity.type
_entity.pdbx_description
1 polymer ?
#
loop_
_entity_poly.entity_id
_entity_poly.type
_entity_poly.pdbx_seq_one_letter_code
_entity_poly.pdbx_strand_id
1 'polypeptide(L)'
;MKCKHCGTINSSKGRYCKNCGKPLSAKVTCPNCKKTLPPGSNFCSNGGTKIGKPVKTHGSQSRKKRGVRTEVFVIAIVVVLLAGAAGYAIYSA
;
A
#
# COMPACT_ATOMS: atom_id res chain seq x y z
N MET A 1 -4.45 13.40 -11.92
CA MET A 1 -5.64 13.23 -12.79
C MET A 1 -6.92 13.18 -11.97
N LYS A 2 -7.97 13.86 -12.42
CA LYS A 2 -9.28 13.87 -11.76
C LYS A 2 -10.04 12.59 -12.09
N CYS A 3 -10.60 11.92 -11.09
CA CYS A 3 -11.48 10.78 -11.32
C CYS A 3 -12.77 11.25 -12.00
N LYS A 4 -13.12 10.66 -13.14
CA LYS A 4 -14.36 10.97 -13.86
C LYS A 4 -15.63 10.50 -13.15
N HIS A 5 -15.51 9.60 -12.17
CA HIS A 5 -16.66 9.01 -11.47
C HIS A 5 -17.03 9.73 -10.18
N CYS A 6 -16.05 10.23 -9.42
CA CYS A 6 -16.30 10.87 -8.11
C CYS A 6 -15.58 12.22 -7.95
N GLY A 7 -14.90 12.72 -8.98
CA GLY A 7 -14.21 14.01 -8.95
C GLY A 7 -12.92 14.06 -8.12
N THR A 8 -12.57 12.99 -7.39
CA THR A 8 -11.36 12.97 -6.56
C THR A 8 -10.09 13.14 -7.39
N ILE A 9 -9.17 14.00 -6.93
CA ILE A 9 -7.86 14.17 -7.53
C ILE A 9 -6.96 12.99 -7.13
N ASN A 10 -6.46 12.26 -8.13
CA ASN A 10 -5.58 11.11 -7.97
C ASN A 10 -4.22 11.36 -8.62
N SER A 11 -3.22 10.59 -8.19
CA SER A 11 -1.88 10.60 -8.80
C SER A 11 -1.93 10.21 -10.27
N SER A 12 -1.09 10.82 -11.11
CA SER A 12 -0.94 10.49 -12.54
C SER A 12 -0.47 9.05 -12.79
N LYS A 13 0.17 8.41 -11.80
CA LYS A 13 0.59 7.00 -11.84
C LYS A 13 -0.46 6.03 -11.28
N GLY A 14 -1.55 6.54 -10.71
CA GLY A 14 -2.59 5.72 -10.08
C GLY A 14 -3.42 4.96 -11.13
N ARG A 15 -3.45 3.63 -11.05
CA ARG A 15 -4.32 2.82 -11.93
C ARG A 15 -5.80 2.88 -11.52
N TYR A 16 -6.07 3.16 -10.25
CA TYR A 16 -7.41 3.20 -9.66
C TYR A 16 -7.59 4.42 -8.77
N CYS A 17 -8.84 4.84 -8.60
CA CYS A 17 -9.19 5.97 -7.75
C CYS A 17 -9.04 5.58 -6.28
N LYS A 18 -8.33 6.42 -5.52
CA LYS A 18 -8.14 6.26 -4.07
C LYS A 18 -9.42 6.39 -3.23
N ASN A 19 -10.47 7.00 -3.79
CA ASN A 19 -11.73 7.24 -3.10
C ASN A 19 -12.81 6.23 -3.52
N CYS A 20 -13.09 6.11 -4.81
CA CYS A 20 -14.18 5.23 -5.30
C CYS A 20 -13.71 3.86 -5.83
N GLY A 21 -12.40 3.59 -5.89
CA GLY A 21 -11.84 2.31 -6.35
C GLY A 21 -11.94 2.03 -7.85
N LYS A 22 -12.63 2.87 -8.63
CA LYS A 22 -12.78 2.69 -10.09
C LYS A 22 -11.46 2.98 -10.85
N PRO A 23 -11.21 2.31 -11.99
CA PRO A 23 -10.00 2.51 -12.78
C PRO A 23 -9.90 3.95 -13.29
N LEU A 24 -8.69 4.52 -13.21
CA LEU A 24 -8.38 5.87 -13.73
C LEU A 24 -7.81 5.81 -15.14
N SER A 25 -7.23 4.66 -15.54
CA SER A 25 -6.63 4.49 -16.84
C SER A 25 -7.67 4.05 -17.87
N ALA A 26 -7.63 4.69 -19.03
CA ALA A 26 -8.64 4.60 -20.05
C ALA A 26 -8.44 3.43 -21.04
N LYS A 27 -7.30 2.73 -20.98
CA LYS A 27 -7.02 1.58 -21.85
C LYS A 27 -6.83 0.35 -20.99
N VAL A 28 -7.69 -0.64 -21.17
CA VAL A 28 -7.62 -1.91 -20.42
C VAL A 28 -7.33 -3.02 -21.41
N THR A 29 -6.27 -3.78 -21.19
CA THR A 29 -5.97 -4.94 -22.03
C THR A 29 -6.67 -6.17 -21.45
N CYS A 30 -7.40 -6.91 -22.28
CA CYS A 30 -8.02 -8.15 -21.85
C CYS A 30 -6.95 -9.21 -21.52
N PRO A 31 -6.97 -9.84 -20.34
CA PRO A 31 -6.00 -10.89 -19.99
C PRO A 31 -6.17 -12.16 -20.84
N ASN A 32 -7.38 -12.39 -21.37
CA ASN A 32 -7.70 -13.59 -22.14
C ASN A 32 -7.39 -13.40 -23.63
N CYS A 33 -7.93 -12.35 -24.25
CA CYS A 33 -7.77 -12.12 -25.70
C CYS A 33 -6.67 -11.11 -26.07
N LYS A 34 -5.98 -10.52 -25.09
CA LYS A 34 -4.91 -9.51 -25.26
C LYS A 34 -5.27 -8.26 -26.07
N LYS A 35 -6.55 -8.07 -26.45
CA LYS A 35 -7.02 -6.84 -27.11
C LYS A 35 -7.11 -5.69 -26.13
N THR A 36 -6.75 -4.50 -26.61
CA THR A 36 -7.01 -3.24 -25.91
C THR A 36 -8.50 -2.92 -26.01
N LEU A 37 -9.13 -2.78 -24.86
CA LEU A 37 -10.54 -2.45 -24.72
C LEU A 37 -10.72 -0.97 -24.40
N PRO A 38 -11.88 -0.41 -24.78
CA PRO A 38 -12.21 0.98 -24.52
C PRO A 38 -12.31 1.26 -23.00
N PRO A 39 -12.12 2.53 -22.61
CA PRO A 39 -12.23 2.98 -21.22
C PRO A 39 -13.59 2.59 -20.62
N GLY A 40 -13.60 2.02 -19.42
CA GLY A 40 -14.84 1.75 -18.68
C GLY A 40 -15.64 0.54 -19.13
N SER A 41 -15.10 -0.29 -20.02
CA SER A 41 -15.70 -1.58 -20.40
C SER A 41 -15.62 -2.57 -19.23
N ASN A 42 -16.79 -3.03 -18.75
CA ASN A 42 -16.89 -4.04 -17.68
C ASN A 42 -16.67 -5.47 -18.20
N PHE A 43 -16.73 -5.66 -19.51
CA PHE A 43 -16.65 -6.95 -20.19
C PHE A 43 -15.85 -6.81 -21.48
N CYS A 44 -15.16 -7.88 -21.86
CA CYS A 44 -14.47 -7.97 -23.13
C CYS A 44 -15.45 -8.27 -24.26
N SER A 45 -15.57 -7.38 -25.24
CA SER A 45 -16.47 -7.55 -26.40
C SER A 45 -16.14 -8.76 -27.28
N ASN A 46 -14.90 -9.25 -27.22
CA ASN A 46 -14.44 -10.35 -28.08
C ASN A 46 -14.43 -11.72 -27.37
N GLY A 47 -14.49 -11.75 -26.03
CA GLY A 47 -14.30 -12.98 -25.27
C GLY A 47 -15.16 -13.09 -24.01
N GLY A 48 -16.13 -12.18 -23.83
CA GLY A 48 -17.10 -12.18 -22.72
C GLY A 48 -16.50 -12.05 -21.30
N THR A 49 -15.17 -12.00 -21.19
CA THR A 49 -14.46 -12.02 -19.92
C THR A 49 -14.78 -10.74 -19.15
N LYS A 50 -15.12 -10.83 -17.86
CA LYS A 50 -15.33 -9.65 -17.01
C LYS A 50 -14.01 -8.90 -16.81
N ILE A 51 -14.00 -7.64 -17.23
CA ILE A 51 -12.88 -6.71 -17.17
C ILE A 51 -13.24 -5.65 -16.13
N GLY A 52 -12.91 -5.93 -14.87
CA GLY A 52 -13.40 -5.12 -13.76
C GLY A 52 -13.53 -5.96 -12.50
N LYS A 53 -12.43 -6.62 -12.10
CA LYS A 53 -12.40 -7.18 -10.76
C LYS A 53 -12.34 -5.99 -9.80
N PRO A 54 -13.15 -5.97 -8.72
CA PRO A 54 -12.96 -4.99 -7.67
C PRO A 54 -11.50 -5.08 -7.26
N VAL A 55 -10.83 -3.94 -7.30
CA VAL A 55 -9.47 -3.81 -6.79
C VAL A 55 -9.52 -4.42 -5.41
N LYS A 56 -8.92 -5.61 -5.24
CA LYS A 56 -8.56 -6.03 -3.90
C LYS A 56 -7.67 -4.90 -3.42
N THR A 57 -8.17 -4.17 -2.43
CA THR A 57 -7.54 -3.00 -1.84
C THR A 57 -6.13 -3.40 -1.42
N HIS A 58 -5.17 -3.29 -2.32
CA HIS A 58 -3.78 -3.20 -1.98
C HIS A 58 -3.63 -1.78 -1.48
N GLY A 59 -4.04 -1.59 -0.22
CA GLY A 59 -3.72 -0.42 0.56
C GLY A 59 -2.25 -0.15 0.35
N SER A 60 -1.98 1.01 -0.26
CA SER A 60 -0.72 1.73 -0.29
C SER A 60 0.34 1.12 0.64
N GLN A 61 1.06 0.10 0.17
CA GLN A 61 2.32 -0.28 0.80
C GLN A 61 3.33 0.79 0.39
N SER A 62 3.61 1.72 1.30
CA SER A 62 4.98 2.17 1.61
C SER A 62 4.96 3.52 2.35
N ARG A 63 4.83 3.45 3.67
CA ARG A 63 5.85 3.98 4.58
C ARG A 63 5.81 3.09 5.82
N LYS A 64 6.65 2.05 5.79
CA LYS A 64 6.96 1.21 6.94
C LYS A 64 7.65 2.09 8.00
N LYS A 65 6.89 2.84 8.80
CA LYS A 65 7.35 3.42 10.08
C LYS A 65 7.51 2.29 11.13
N ARG A 66 8.23 1.22 10.80
CA ARG A 66 8.53 0.10 11.72
C ARG A 66 10.03 0.06 12.06
N GLY A 67 10.61 1.22 12.33
CA GLY A 67 12.02 1.36 12.70
C GLY A 67 12.22 2.11 14.02
N VAL A 68 11.44 3.16 14.29
CA VAL A 68 11.68 4.02 15.47
C VAL A 68 11.33 3.35 16.80
N ARG A 69 10.25 2.57 16.87
CA ARG A 69 9.84 1.95 18.14
C ARG A 69 10.79 0.81 18.55
N THR A 70 11.29 0.03 17.60
CA THR A 70 12.20 -1.08 17.89
C THR A 70 13.55 -0.59 18.40
N GLU A 71 14.13 0.45 17.79
CA GLU A 71 15.40 1.04 18.23
C GLU A 71 15.33 1.60 19.65
N VAL A 72 14.26 2.34 19.99
CA VAL A 72 14.11 2.94 21.33
C VAL A 72 14.00 1.88 22.44
N PHE A 73 13.32 0.76 22.18
CA PHE A 73 13.22 -0.34 23.14
C PHE A 73 14.56 -1.04 23.40
N VAL A 74 15.37 -1.25 22.35
CA VAL A 74 16.70 -1.87 22.48
C VAL A 74 17.62 -0.97 23.29
N ILE A 75 17.66 0.33 22.99
CA ILE A 75 18.48 1.30 23.73
C ILE A 75 18.07 1.35 25.22
N ALA A 76 16.76 1.37 25.51
CA ALA A 76 16.28 1.38 26.89
C ALA A 76 16.70 0.14 27.68
N ILE A 77 16.64 -1.05 27.08
CA ILE A 77 17.08 -2.30 27.74
C ILE A 77 18.58 -2.26 28.02
N VAL A 78 19.40 -1.83 27.06
CA VAL A 78 20.85 -1.73 27.25
C VAL A 78 21.20 -0.76 28.38
N VAL A 79 20.55 0.41 28.45
CA VAL A 79 20.78 1.39 29.52
C VAL A 79 20.42 0.81 30.89
N VAL A 80 19.29 0.10 31.01
CA VAL A 80 18.87 -0.53 32.27
C VAL A 80 19.86 -1.62 32.71
N LEU A 81 20.35 -2.44 31.77
CA LEU A 81 21.33 -3.49 32.08
C LEU A 81 22.68 -2.92 32.53
N LEU A 82 23.16 -1.85 31.89
CA LEU A 82 24.42 -1.20 32.27
C LEU A 82 24.32 -0.51 33.64
N ALA A 83 23.22 0.21 33.90
CA ALA A 83 22.97 0.82 35.20
C ALA A 83 22.80 -0.23 36.31
N GLY A 84 22.11 -1.33 36.01
CA GLY A 84 21.94 -2.45 36.93
C GLY A 84 23.27 -3.15 37.26
N ALA A 85 24.15 -3.36 36.29
CA ALA A 85 25.46 -3.97 36.50
C ALA A 85 26.38 -3.07 37.35
N ALA A 86 26.40 -1.76 37.09
CA ALA A 86 27.16 -0.80 37.90
C ALA A 86 26.63 -0.72 39.35
N GLY A 87 25.31 -0.69 39.53
CA GLY A 87 24.69 -0.73 40.85
C GLY A 87 24.97 -2.04 41.60
N TYR A 88 24.93 -3.17 40.89
CA TYR A 88 25.23 -4.49 41.46
C TYR A 88 26.69 -4.58 41.93
N ALA A 89 27.64 -4.07 41.14
CA ALA A 89 29.05 -4.05 41.51
C ALA A 89 29.34 -3.18 42.75
N ILE A 90 28.62 -2.05 42.92
CA ILE A 90 28.74 -1.20 44.12
C ILE A 90 28.07 -1.86 45.33
N TYR A 91 26.95 -2.55 45.14
CA TYR A 91 26.24 -3.22 46.24
C TYR A 91 26.96 -4.46 46.78
N SER A 92 27.76 -5.12 45.93
CA SER A 92 28.45 -6.37 46.27
C SER A 92 29.91 -6.20 46.71
N ALA A 93 30.43 -4.96 46.71
CA ALA A 93 31.75 -4.59 47.20
C ALA A 93 31.66 -3.99 48.62
#